data_AF-A0A1D3LB51-F1
#
_entry.id   AF-A0A1D3LB51-F1
#
_cell.length_a   1.000
_cell.length_b   1.000
_cell.length_c   1.000
_cell.angle_alpha   90.00
_cell.angle_beta   90.00
_cell.angle_gamma   90.00
#
_symmetry.space_group_name_H-M   'P 1'
#
loop_
_entity.id
_entity.type
_entity.pdbx_description
1 polymer ?
#
loop_
_entity_poly.entity_id
_entity_poly.type
_entity_poly.pdbx_seq_one_letter_code
_entity_poly.pdbx_strand_id
1 'polypeptide(L)'
;TVFVLLSLLVCASNRIIASESVPDVDDSNSVSTKNIASSNENHEETEKATEIMDEVIYYTKYHSNYNNGPKNFYLTTRRANICFTKNDYAYVEIFHLKILNPNMYNDIVKMLYETKDLYSFGSNDNKGKVIREYYPNLKMIQRSYQNDNTPFNTYSFSLTTKVEQSENVTIIGKASIDIYDDIVLNDNFINQFGFVIEIKSYHVAITYLKYIDHCRRHQKSLLNLYCRGCEGKKISNIMIKMLKTFED
;
A
#
# COMPACT_ATOMS: atom_id res chain seq x y z
N THR A 1 23.74 -2.87 5.05
CA THR A 1 23.67 -2.05 6.28
C THR A 1 23.31 -0.60 6.01
N VAL A 2 23.97 0.12 5.10
CA VAL A 2 23.67 1.55 4.79
C VAL A 2 22.23 1.80 4.32
N PHE A 3 21.66 0.93 3.46
CA PHE A 3 20.28 1.08 2.96
C PHE A 3 19.18 0.84 4.01
N VAL A 4 19.46 0.03 5.05
CA VAL A 4 18.52 -0.23 6.15
C VAL A 4 18.45 1.00 7.06
N LEU A 5 19.60 1.59 7.37
CA LEU A 5 19.70 2.81 8.19
C LEU A 5 19.00 4.01 7.52
N LEU A 6 19.18 4.20 6.22
CA LEU A 6 18.50 5.29 5.48
C LEU A 6 16.97 5.14 5.45
N SER A 7 16.45 3.92 5.51
CA SER A 7 15.01 3.67 5.50
C SER A 7 14.40 3.91 6.89
N LEU A 8 15.08 3.46 7.94
CA LEU A 8 14.69 3.77 9.33
C LEU A 8 14.76 5.26 9.63
N LEU A 9 15.77 5.98 9.10
CA LEU A 9 15.89 7.43 9.26
C LEU A 9 14.74 8.19 8.59
N VAL A 10 14.33 7.81 7.37
CA VAL A 10 13.19 8.45 6.70
C VAL A 10 11.87 8.19 7.44
N CYS A 11 11.63 6.96 7.92
CA CYS A 11 10.46 6.65 8.73
C CYS A 11 10.45 7.43 10.05
N ALA A 12 11.59 7.48 10.76
CA ALA A 12 11.72 8.22 12.02
C ALA A 12 11.59 9.75 11.82
N SER A 13 12.16 10.32 10.76
CA SER A 13 12.01 11.74 10.44
C SER A 13 10.57 12.12 10.13
N ASN A 14 9.82 11.25 9.44
CA ASN A 14 8.39 11.49 9.18
C ASN A 14 7.55 11.42 10.47
N ARG A 15 7.90 10.53 11.40
CA ARG A 15 7.26 10.47 12.73
C ARG A 15 7.48 11.76 13.53
N ILE A 16 8.68 12.34 13.46
CA ILE A 16 9.01 13.62 14.12
C ILE A 16 8.22 14.78 13.49
N ILE A 17 8.25 14.92 12.16
CA ILE A 17 7.54 15.99 11.45
C ILE A 17 6.02 15.91 11.66
N ALA A 18 5.46 14.70 11.75
CA ALA A 18 4.04 14.51 12.03
C ALA A 18 3.67 14.88 13.48
N SER A 19 4.55 14.60 14.45
CA SER A 19 4.32 14.96 15.86
C SER A 19 4.33 16.47 16.12
N GLU A 20 5.15 17.23 15.39
CA GLU A 20 5.20 18.70 15.49
C GLU A 20 3.95 19.41 14.95
N SER A 21 3.09 18.70 14.20
CA SER A 21 1.87 19.26 13.58
C SER A 21 0.62 19.16 14.47
N VAL A 22 0.71 18.53 15.63
CA VAL A 22 -0.39 18.48 16.61
C VAL A 22 -0.34 19.76 17.46
N PRO A 23 -1.42 20.57 17.52
CA PRO A 23 -1.41 21.76 18.35
C PRO A 23 -1.36 21.35 19.83
N ASP A 24 -0.39 21.89 20.57
CA ASP A 24 -0.33 21.82 22.03
C ASP A 24 -1.62 22.40 22.61
N VAL A 25 -2.44 21.54 23.23
CA VAL A 25 -3.58 21.99 24.03
C VAL A 25 -3.10 22.13 25.46
N ASP A 26 -2.94 23.39 25.85
CA ASP A 26 -2.55 23.86 27.18
C ASP A 26 -3.47 23.31 28.30
N ASP A 27 -2.84 23.01 29.44
CA ASP A 27 -3.41 22.37 30.63
C ASP A 27 -4.59 23.13 31.26
N SER A 28 -5.69 22.41 31.54
CA SER A 28 -6.60 22.76 32.65
C SER A 28 -7.43 21.54 33.09
N ASN A 29 -7.12 21.07 34.29
CA ASN A 29 -7.68 19.93 35.01
C ASN A 29 -9.22 19.79 34.98
N SER A 30 -9.72 18.71 34.37
CA SER A 30 -10.75 17.85 35.00
C SER A 30 -10.70 16.43 34.41
N VAL A 31 -10.28 15.47 35.24
CA VAL A 31 -10.19 14.06 34.86
C VAL A 31 -11.59 13.47 34.71
N SER A 32 -11.98 13.20 33.46
CA SER A 32 -13.00 12.20 33.14
C SER A 32 -12.29 10.92 32.75
N THR A 33 -12.43 9.87 33.56
CA THR A 33 -11.90 8.52 33.31
C THR A 33 -12.38 7.91 31.98
N LYS A 34 -13.37 8.51 31.32
CA LYS A 34 -13.82 8.14 29.96
C LYS A 34 -12.87 8.63 28.85
N ASN A 35 -12.08 9.67 29.11
CA ASN A 35 -11.13 10.23 28.13
C ASN A 35 -9.76 9.53 28.16
N ILE A 36 -9.38 8.92 29.29
CA ILE A 36 -8.08 8.23 29.43
C ILE A 36 -8.10 6.87 28.71
N ALA A 37 -9.20 6.11 28.80
CA ALA A 37 -9.36 4.86 28.05
C ALA A 37 -9.39 5.12 26.53
N SER A 38 -10.16 6.13 26.09
CA SER A 38 -10.17 6.57 24.69
C SER A 38 -8.81 7.07 24.21
N SER A 39 -8.03 7.72 25.07
CA SER A 39 -6.68 8.22 24.74
C SER A 39 -5.68 7.08 24.60
N ASN A 40 -5.70 6.12 25.53
CA ASN A 40 -4.77 4.99 25.54
C ASN A 40 -5.07 3.97 24.42
N GLU A 41 -6.35 3.68 24.17
CA GLU A 41 -6.76 2.81 23.04
C GLU A 41 -6.38 3.44 21.70
N ASN A 42 -6.61 4.76 21.54
CA ASN A 42 -6.18 5.47 20.34
C ASN A 42 -4.65 5.49 20.20
N HIS A 43 -3.89 5.58 21.30
CA HIS A 43 -2.42 5.55 21.26
C HIS A 43 -1.89 4.17 20.85
N GLU A 44 -2.39 3.08 21.45
CA GLU A 44 -1.98 1.71 21.12
C GLU A 44 -2.34 1.35 19.66
N GLU A 45 -3.54 1.72 19.21
CA GLU A 45 -3.95 1.54 17.82
C GLU A 45 -3.07 2.33 16.86
N THR A 46 -2.70 3.57 17.21
CA THR A 46 -1.82 4.43 16.41
C THR A 46 -0.42 3.83 16.29
N GLU A 47 0.14 3.34 17.40
CA GLU A 47 1.45 2.69 17.42
C GLU A 47 1.46 1.44 16.54
N LYS A 48 0.47 0.56 16.71
CA LYS A 48 0.30 -0.63 15.86
C LYS A 48 0.13 -0.26 14.38
N ALA A 49 -0.75 0.68 14.04
CA ALA A 49 -0.93 1.12 12.66
C ALA A 49 0.37 1.66 12.05
N THR A 50 1.19 2.31 12.85
CA THR A 50 2.50 2.83 12.44
C THR A 50 3.49 1.70 12.19
N GLU A 51 3.64 0.77 13.14
CA GLU A 51 4.53 -0.39 13.01
C GLU A 51 4.22 -1.22 11.75
N ILE A 52 2.93 -1.51 11.55
CA ILE A 52 2.44 -2.23 10.37
C ILE A 52 2.83 -1.51 9.08
N MET A 53 2.60 -0.20 9.02
CA MET A 53 2.85 0.54 7.79
C MET A 53 4.32 0.83 7.54
N ASP A 54 5.14 0.93 8.59
CA ASP A 54 6.60 0.98 8.46
C ASP A 54 7.15 -0.32 7.87
N GLU A 55 6.65 -1.47 8.30
CA GLU A 55 7.01 -2.77 7.72
C GLU A 55 6.61 -2.85 6.23
N VAL A 56 5.38 -2.43 5.88
CA VAL A 56 4.91 -2.40 4.49
C VAL A 56 5.79 -1.49 3.62
N ILE A 57 6.19 -0.32 4.11
CA ILE A 57 7.07 0.60 3.39
C ILE A 57 8.46 0.01 3.21
N TYR A 58 9.03 -0.58 4.27
CA TYR A 58 10.32 -1.25 4.22
C TYR A 58 10.33 -2.32 3.13
N TYR A 59 9.34 -3.20 3.13
CA TYR A 59 9.20 -4.28 2.17
C TYR A 59 8.99 -3.81 0.73
N THR A 60 8.10 -2.81 0.56
CA THR A 60 7.86 -2.17 -0.74
C THR A 60 9.17 -1.66 -1.32
N LYS A 61 9.96 -0.96 -0.51
CA LYS A 61 11.26 -0.42 -0.92
C LYS A 61 12.27 -1.53 -1.22
N TYR A 62 12.37 -2.53 -0.34
CA TYR A 62 13.31 -3.65 -0.48
C TYR A 62 13.09 -4.40 -1.80
N HIS A 63 11.86 -4.82 -2.09
CA HIS A 63 11.58 -5.61 -3.30
C HIS A 63 11.45 -4.77 -4.58
N SER A 64 11.24 -3.45 -4.48
CA SER A 64 11.24 -2.56 -5.65
C SER A 64 12.62 -2.49 -6.31
N ASN A 65 13.69 -2.64 -5.53
CA ASN A 65 15.05 -2.60 -6.03
C ASN A 65 15.34 -3.84 -6.90
N TYR A 66 15.70 -3.60 -8.16
CA TYR A 66 16.02 -4.66 -9.12
C TYR A 66 17.21 -5.52 -8.75
N ASN A 67 18.13 -5.00 -7.93
CA ASN A 67 19.32 -5.73 -7.51
C ASN A 67 19.03 -6.71 -6.35
N ASN A 68 17.83 -6.68 -5.78
CA ASN A 68 17.47 -7.49 -4.64
C ASN A 68 16.78 -8.79 -5.07
N GLY A 69 17.50 -9.91 -4.91
CA GLY A 69 16.99 -11.26 -5.12
C GLY A 69 16.70 -11.64 -6.58
N PRO A 70 16.50 -12.94 -6.86
CA PRO A 70 16.16 -13.39 -8.20
C PRO A 70 14.73 -12.98 -8.58
N LYS A 71 14.55 -12.54 -9.84
CA LYS A 71 13.25 -12.16 -10.43
C LYS A 71 12.89 -13.07 -11.60
N ASN A 72 11.70 -13.67 -11.56
CA ASN A 72 11.15 -14.47 -12.66
C ASN A 72 10.24 -13.61 -13.52
N PHE A 73 10.67 -13.25 -14.73
CA PHE A 73 9.90 -12.41 -15.64
C PHE A 73 8.79 -13.22 -16.34
N TYR A 74 7.59 -12.63 -16.41
CA TYR A 74 6.43 -13.17 -17.11
C TYR A 74 6.13 -12.40 -18.40
N LEU A 75 6.16 -11.07 -18.32
CA LEU A 75 5.94 -10.17 -19.45
C LEU A 75 7.01 -9.08 -19.42
N THR A 76 7.60 -8.79 -20.57
CA THR A 76 8.61 -7.73 -20.72
C THR A 76 8.34 -6.99 -22.01
N THR A 77 8.11 -5.68 -21.89
CA THR A 77 7.91 -4.75 -23.01
C THR A 77 8.78 -3.52 -22.79
N ARG A 78 8.86 -2.61 -23.78
CA ARG A 78 9.62 -1.36 -23.61
C ARG A 78 9.10 -0.49 -22.47
N ARG A 79 7.78 -0.48 -22.24
CA ARG A 79 7.11 0.38 -21.25
C ARG A 79 6.78 -0.34 -19.95
N ALA A 80 6.79 -1.67 -19.91
CA ALA A 80 6.31 -2.38 -18.74
C ALA A 80 6.83 -3.81 -18.60
N ASN A 81 7.00 -4.24 -17.35
CA ASN A 81 7.44 -5.58 -16.98
C ASN A 81 6.58 -6.14 -15.85
N ILE A 82 6.28 -7.44 -15.92
CA ILE A 82 5.69 -8.20 -14.82
C ILE A 82 6.68 -9.27 -14.42
N CYS A 83 7.02 -9.33 -13.13
CA CYS A 83 7.89 -10.36 -12.60
C CYS A 83 7.44 -10.82 -11.21
N PHE A 84 7.90 -12.02 -10.83
CA PHE A 84 7.57 -12.64 -9.57
C PHE A 84 8.85 -13.02 -8.84
N THR A 85 8.90 -12.74 -7.56
CA THR A 85 9.94 -13.26 -6.66
C THR A 85 9.30 -14.04 -5.53
N LYS A 86 10.11 -14.77 -4.78
CA LYS A 86 9.69 -15.56 -3.64
C LYS A 86 10.69 -15.28 -2.52
N ASN A 87 10.20 -14.96 -1.33
CA ASN A 87 10.99 -15.02 -0.10
C ASN A 87 10.59 -16.28 0.70
N ASP A 88 11.21 -16.49 1.85
CA ASP A 88 11.00 -17.72 2.64
C ASP A 88 9.54 -17.94 3.06
N TYR A 89 8.73 -16.88 3.07
CA TYR A 89 7.38 -16.86 3.65
C TYR A 89 6.26 -16.53 2.64
N ALA A 90 6.56 -15.93 1.49
CA ALA A 90 5.57 -15.38 0.58
C ALA A 90 6.05 -15.29 -0.88
N TYR A 91 5.07 -15.27 -1.80
CA TYR A 91 5.31 -14.85 -3.18
C TYR A 91 5.06 -13.36 -3.30
N VAL A 92 5.93 -12.69 -4.04
CA VAL A 92 5.81 -11.25 -4.32
C VAL A 92 5.62 -11.07 -5.82
N GLU A 93 4.52 -10.47 -6.20
CA GLU A 93 4.24 -10.00 -7.54
C GLU A 93 4.76 -8.57 -7.69
N ILE A 94 5.51 -8.32 -8.75
CA ILE A 94 6.14 -7.03 -9.02
C ILE A 94 5.76 -6.62 -10.44
N PHE A 95 5.23 -5.41 -10.55
CA PHE A 95 4.88 -4.78 -11.81
C PHE A 95 5.62 -3.47 -11.95
N HIS A 96 6.26 -3.27 -13.10
CA HIS A 96 6.95 -2.04 -13.44
C HIS A 96 6.31 -1.40 -14.67
N LEU A 97 6.08 -0.10 -14.62
CA LEU A 97 5.48 0.70 -15.69
C LEU A 97 6.29 1.99 -15.91
N LYS A 98 6.37 2.42 -17.16
CA LYS A 98 6.92 3.70 -17.58
C LYS A 98 5.85 4.50 -18.30
N ILE A 99 5.41 5.60 -17.69
CA ILE A 99 4.52 6.58 -18.32
C ILE A 99 5.40 7.66 -18.93
N LEU A 100 5.40 7.82 -20.25
CA LEU A 100 6.30 8.75 -20.97
C LEU A 100 5.87 10.23 -20.89
N ASN A 101 5.39 10.64 -19.73
CA ASN A 101 5.01 12.01 -19.43
C ASN A 101 5.39 12.33 -17.97
N PRO A 102 6.58 12.90 -17.71
CA PRO A 102 7.02 13.19 -16.34
C PRO A 102 6.11 14.18 -15.61
N ASN A 103 5.37 15.02 -16.33
CA ASN A 103 4.45 16.00 -15.75
C ASN A 103 3.23 15.34 -15.08
N MET A 104 2.94 14.08 -15.39
CA MET A 104 1.84 13.32 -14.76
C MET A 104 2.19 12.80 -13.37
N TYR A 105 3.39 13.08 -12.84
CA TYR A 105 3.83 12.53 -11.55
C TYR A 105 2.84 12.79 -10.41
N ASN A 106 2.41 14.04 -10.22
CA ASN A 106 1.50 14.41 -9.14
C ASN A 106 0.11 13.76 -9.33
N ASP A 107 -0.38 13.69 -10.56
CA ASP A 107 -1.67 13.07 -10.88
C ASP A 107 -1.64 11.56 -10.64
N ILE A 108 -0.54 10.90 -11.03
CA ILE A 108 -0.29 9.49 -10.77
C ILE A 108 -0.24 9.22 -9.26
N VAL A 109 0.53 10.00 -8.50
CA VAL A 109 0.63 9.88 -7.03
C VAL A 109 -0.74 10.02 -6.38
N LYS A 110 -1.48 11.08 -6.72
CA LYS A 110 -2.81 11.35 -6.16
C LYS A 110 -3.76 10.19 -6.44
N MET A 111 -3.85 9.76 -7.69
CA MET A 111 -4.77 8.71 -8.08
C MET A 111 -4.39 7.36 -7.43
N LEU A 112 -3.11 6.97 -7.41
CA LEU A 112 -2.70 5.72 -6.77
C LEU A 112 -2.93 5.75 -5.25
N TYR A 113 -2.75 6.90 -4.61
CA TYR A 113 -3.04 7.07 -3.18
C TYR A 113 -4.53 6.91 -2.87
N GLU A 114 -5.41 7.40 -3.75
CA GLU A 114 -6.87 7.29 -3.60
C GLU A 114 -7.42 5.89 -3.97
N THR A 115 -6.72 5.13 -4.82
CA THR A 115 -7.21 3.82 -5.27
C THR A 115 -7.37 2.81 -4.13
N LYS A 116 -8.38 1.92 -4.20
CA LYS A 116 -8.53 0.81 -3.26
C LYS A 116 -7.36 -0.13 -3.36
N ASP A 117 -7.10 -0.61 -4.58
CA ASP A 117 -5.95 -1.42 -4.95
C ASP A 117 -5.66 -1.25 -6.44
N LEU A 118 -4.64 -1.92 -6.97
CA LEU A 118 -4.33 -1.85 -8.40
C LEU A 118 -5.45 -2.46 -9.26
N TYR A 119 -6.15 -3.48 -8.78
CA TYR A 119 -7.21 -4.17 -9.53
C TYR A 119 -8.51 -3.36 -9.61
N SER A 120 -8.73 -2.44 -8.67
CA SER A 120 -9.80 -1.46 -8.72
C SER A 120 -9.47 -0.25 -9.60
N PHE A 121 -8.33 -0.25 -10.32
CA PHE A 121 -7.98 0.83 -11.22
C PHE A 121 -9.07 1.07 -12.28
N GLY A 122 -9.61 2.29 -12.29
CA GLY A 122 -10.67 2.69 -13.20
C GLY A 122 -12.06 2.12 -12.87
N SER A 123 -12.27 1.55 -11.68
CA SER A 123 -13.61 1.19 -11.20
C SER A 123 -14.27 2.35 -10.45
N ASN A 124 -15.60 2.40 -10.49
CA ASN A 124 -16.39 3.36 -9.70
C ASN A 124 -16.36 3.05 -8.19
N ASP A 125 -15.96 1.83 -7.81
CA ASP A 125 -15.94 1.30 -6.44
C ASP A 125 -14.68 1.72 -5.64
N ASN A 126 -14.01 2.78 -6.08
CA ASN A 126 -12.72 3.19 -5.56
C ASN A 126 -12.83 3.99 -4.24
N LYS A 127 -14.00 4.56 -3.96
CA LYS A 127 -14.19 5.53 -2.88
C LYS A 127 -14.41 4.82 -1.55
N GLY A 128 -13.36 4.76 -0.73
CA GLY A 128 -13.48 4.40 0.68
C GLY A 128 -13.71 5.62 1.55
N LYS A 129 -14.37 5.42 2.69
CA LYS A 129 -14.55 6.44 3.73
C LYS A 129 -13.32 6.41 4.64
N VAL A 130 -12.68 7.57 4.84
CA VAL A 130 -11.67 7.71 5.90
C VAL A 130 -12.40 7.65 7.24
N ILE A 131 -12.02 6.71 8.09
CA ILE A 131 -12.64 6.55 9.42
C ILE A 131 -11.70 6.90 10.56
N ARG A 132 -10.39 6.92 10.29
CA ARG A 132 -9.38 7.39 11.22
C ARG A 132 -8.20 8.00 10.48
N GLU A 133 -7.74 9.13 10.95
CA GLU A 133 -6.47 9.74 10.55
C GLU A 133 -5.53 9.65 11.75
N TYR A 134 -4.46 8.89 11.60
CA TYR A 134 -3.44 8.76 12.65
C TYR A 134 -2.40 9.87 12.52
N TYR A 135 -2.00 10.13 11.27
CA TYR A 135 -1.10 11.20 10.86
C TYR A 135 -1.53 11.74 9.49
N PRO A 136 -1.06 12.94 9.07
CA PRO A 136 -1.39 13.49 7.75
C PRO A 136 -1.11 12.54 6.57
N ASN A 137 -0.16 11.62 6.76
CA ASN A 137 0.22 10.65 5.76
C ASN A 137 -0.29 9.22 6.01
N LEU A 138 -0.85 8.90 7.19
CA LEU A 138 -1.31 7.58 7.59
C LEU A 138 -2.78 7.59 8.03
N LYS A 139 -3.61 6.82 7.33
CA LYS A 139 -5.05 6.76 7.58
C LYS A 139 -5.63 5.36 7.44
N MET A 140 -6.72 5.12 8.17
CA MET A 140 -7.59 3.97 8.01
C MET A 140 -8.79 4.32 7.11
N ILE A 141 -9.02 3.46 6.12
CA ILE A 141 -10.09 3.59 5.15
C ILE A 141 -11.03 2.39 5.27
N GLN A 142 -12.32 2.65 5.48
CA GLN A 142 -13.41 1.68 5.43
C GLN A 142 -14.04 1.66 4.04
N ARG A 143 -14.33 0.46 3.52
CA ARG A 143 -15.07 0.26 2.26
C ARG A 143 -16.22 -0.70 2.48
N SER A 144 -17.42 -0.30 2.07
CA SER A 144 -18.60 -1.15 2.02
C SER A 144 -18.67 -1.87 0.68
N TYR A 145 -18.98 -3.16 0.73
CA TYR A 145 -19.37 -3.94 -0.43
C TYR A 145 -20.79 -4.48 -0.20
N GLN A 146 -21.65 -4.29 -1.18
CA GLN A 146 -22.97 -4.89 -1.23
C GLN A 146 -22.93 -6.00 -2.27
N ASN A 147 -23.21 -7.23 -1.83
CA ASN A 147 -23.45 -8.34 -2.74
C ASN A 147 -24.96 -8.45 -2.94
N ASP A 148 -25.42 -8.71 -4.16
CA ASP A 148 -26.83 -8.99 -4.46
C ASP A 148 -27.39 -10.14 -3.59
N ASN A 149 -26.50 -11.02 -3.10
CA ASN A 149 -26.83 -12.19 -2.31
C ASN A 149 -26.85 -11.97 -0.78
N THR A 150 -26.52 -10.77 -0.27
CA THR A 150 -26.48 -10.51 1.18
C THR A 150 -27.30 -9.28 1.56
N PRO A 151 -28.21 -9.38 2.54
CA PRO A 151 -29.07 -8.25 2.94
C PRO A 151 -28.33 -7.13 3.70
N PHE A 152 -27.06 -7.34 4.06
CA PHE A 152 -26.25 -6.38 4.81
C PHE A 152 -24.96 -6.01 4.07
N ASN A 153 -24.49 -4.78 4.28
CA ASN A 153 -23.20 -4.34 3.78
C ASN A 153 -22.07 -5.08 4.49
N THR A 154 -21.15 -5.67 3.73
CA THR A 154 -19.90 -6.20 4.26
C THR A 154 -18.88 -5.06 4.27
N TYR A 155 -18.15 -4.88 5.36
CA TYR A 155 -17.11 -3.87 5.46
C TYR A 155 -15.72 -4.49 5.38
N SER A 156 -14.83 -3.79 4.70
CA SER A 156 -13.40 -4.08 4.66
C SER A 156 -12.63 -2.84 5.09
N PHE A 157 -11.52 -3.05 5.80
CA PHE A 157 -10.70 -1.98 6.33
C PHE A 157 -9.28 -2.08 5.77
N SER A 158 -8.66 -0.93 5.55
CA SER A 158 -7.29 -0.87 5.07
C SER A 158 -6.56 0.32 5.66
N LEU A 159 -5.31 0.10 6.05
CA LEU A 159 -4.35 1.17 6.31
C LEU A 159 -3.74 1.64 4.99
N THR A 160 -3.50 2.94 4.88
CA THR A 160 -2.82 3.54 3.73
C THR A 160 -1.86 4.59 4.22
N THR A 161 -0.60 4.48 3.79
CA THR A 161 0.45 5.45 4.09
C THR A 161 1.06 6.03 2.82
N LYS A 162 1.46 7.31 2.85
CA LYS A 162 2.23 7.98 1.78
C LYS A 162 3.55 8.50 2.36
N VAL A 163 4.66 8.21 1.71
CA VAL A 163 5.99 8.66 2.12
C VAL A 163 6.65 9.37 0.94
N GLU A 164 6.85 10.68 1.08
CA GLU A 164 7.64 11.48 0.14
C GLU A 164 9.11 11.30 0.51
N GLN A 165 9.78 10.36 -0.15
CA GLN A 165 11.17 10.02 0.15
C GLN A 165 12.14 11.11 -0.35
N SER A 166 11.80 11.76 -1.45
CA SER A 166 12.48 12.92 -2.01
C SER A 166 11.53 13.67 -2.95
N GLU A 167 11.94 14.83 -3.45
CA GLU A 167 11.18 15.60 -4.45
C GLU A 167 10.79 14.77 -5.69
N ASN A 168 11.54 13.70 -5.98
CA ASN A 168 11.34 12.87 -7.16
C ASN A 168 10.81 11.47 -6.84
N VAL A 169 10.64 11.10 -5.57
CA VAL A 169 10.29 9.72 -5.18
C VAL A 169 9.20 9.72 -4.11
N THR A 170 8.08 9.08 -4.44
CA THR A 170 6.98 8.82 -3.50
C THR A 170 6.78 7.32 -3.35
N ILE A 171 6.60 6.86 -2.12
CA ILE A 171 6.21 5.50 -1.78
C ILE A 171 4.80 5.53 -1.19
N ILE A 172 3.93 4.64 -1.66
CA ILE A 172 2.59 4.44 -1.08
C ILE A 172 2.53 3.00 -0.59
N GLY A 173 2.20 2.81 0.68
CA GLY A 173 1.98 1.50 1.28
C GLY A 173 0.51 1.28 1.59
N LYS A 174 0.00 0.07 1.40
CA LYS A 174 -1.36 -0.32 1.79
C LYS A 174 -1.39 -1.71 2.39
N ALA A 175 -2.18 -1.87 3.43
CA ALA A 175 -2.46 -3.16 4.07
C ALA A 175 -3.95 -3.29 4.34
N SER A 176 -4.53 -4.43 3.97
CA SER A 176 -5.88 -4.81 4.41
C SER A 176 -5.80 -5.37 5.82
N ILE A 177 -6.65 -4.87 6.71
CA ILE A 177 -6.67 -5.22 8.13
C ILE A 177 -8.02 -5.84 8.48
N ASP A 178 -7.97 -6.85 9.35
CA ASP A 178 -9.15 -7.35 10.04
C ASP A 178 -9.33 -6.54 11.32
N ILE A 179 -10.54 -6.02 11.54
CA ILE A 179 -10.93 -5.32 12.77
C ILE A 179 -11.89 -6.25 13.51
N TYR A 180 -11.49 -6.74 14.68
CA TYR A 180 -12.40 -7.39 15.61
C TYR A 180 -13.15 -6.33 16.42
N ASP A 181 -14.33 -6.67 16.96
CA ASP A 181 -15.26 -5.75 17.63
C ASP A 181 -14.63 -4.91 18.77
N ASP A 182 -13.51 -5.40 19.33
CA ASP A 182 -12.57 -4.60 20.13
C ASP A 182 -11.38 -4.27 19.23
N ILE A 183 -11.10 -3.00 18.96
CA ILE A 183 -10.18 -2.48 17.91
C ILE A 183 -8.73 -2.96 18.11
N VAL A 184 -8.48 -4.24 17.83
CA VAL A 184 -7.18 -4.86 17.84
C VAL A 184 -6.81 -5.14 16.40
N LEU A 185 -5.92 -4.32 15.87
CA LEU A 185 -5.27 -4.60 14.59
C LEU A 185 -4.51 -5.92 14.71
N ASN A 186 -4.86 -6.88 13.87
CA ASN A 186 -4.19 -8.18 13.81
C ASN A 186 -3.04 -8.13 12.79
N ASP A 187 -1.93 -8.77 13.11
CA ASP A 187 -0.76 -8.92 12.23
C ASP A 187 -1.01 -9.91 11.07
N ASN A 188 -2.17 -10.59 11.07
CA ASN A 188 -2.59 -11.46 9.97
C ASN A 188 -3.18 -10.66 8.81
N PHE A 189 -2.31 -10.12 7.96
CA PHE A 189 -2.74 -9.36 6.80
C PHE A 189 -3.33 -10.25 5.70
N ILE A 190 -4.52 -9.88 5.24
CA ILE A 190 -5.13 -10.55 4.08
C ILE A 190 -4.42 -10.12 2.79
N ASN A 191 -4.01 -8.85 2.67
CA ASN A 191 -3.30 -8.31 1.51
C ASN A 191 -2.39 -7.15 1.91
N GLN A 192 -1.12 -7.21 1.51
CA GLN A 192 -0.19 -6.09 1.58
C GLN A 192 0.32 -5.75 0.18
N PHE A 193 0.37 -4.46 -0.15
CA PHE A 193 0.92 -4.01 -1.40
C PHE A 193 1.40 -2.56 -1.32
N GLY A 194 2.23 -2.16 -2.27
CA GLY A 194 2.76 -0.81 -2.33
C GLY A 194 3.14 -0.36 -3.73
N PHE A 195 3.37 0.94 -3.84
CA PHE A 195 3.83 1.62 -5.04
C PHE A 195 5.11 2.39 -4.73
N VAL A 196 6.11 2.29 -5.60
CA VAL A 196 7.23 3.23 -5.67
C VAL A 196 7.10 4.01 -6.96
N ILE A 197 6.98 5.32 -6.87
CA ILE A 197 6.72 6.23 -7.98
C ILE A 197 7.90 7.19 -8.06
N GLU A 198 8.61 7.17 -9.18
CA GLU A 198 9.85 7.91 -9.35
C GLU A 198 9.83 8.74 -10.64
N ILE A 199 10.16 10.03 -10.52
CA ILE A 199 10.40 10.89 -11.67
C ILE A 199 11.76 10.52 -12.28
N LYS A 200 11.75 10.19 -13.57
CA LYS A 200 12.95 10.06 -14.40
C LYS A 200 12.94 11.16 -15.47
N SER A 201 14.09 11.40 -16.09
CA SER A 201 14.29 12.49 -17.05
C SER A 201 13.24 12.60 -18.15
N TYR A 202 12.62 11.48 -18.57
CA TYR A 202 11.64 11.43 -19.67
C TYR A 202 10.38 10.65 -19.35
N HIS A 203 10.21 10.16 -18.12
CA HIS A 203 9.05 9.32 -17.75
C HIS A 203 8.84 9.28 -16.24
N VAL A 204 7.64 8.90 -15.83
CA VAL A 204 7.39 8.44 -14.45
C VAL A 204 7.55 6.92 -14.43
N ALA A 205 8.42 6.43 -13.57
CA ALA A 205 8.56 5.00 -13.28
C ALA A 205 7.65 4.63 -12.12
N ILE A 206 6.77 3.66 -12.33
CA ILE A 206 5.89 3.11 -11.30
C ILE A 206 6.31 1.67 -11.06
N THR A 207 6.58 1.32 -9.80
CA THR A 207 6.78 -0.06 -9.38
C THR A 207 5.70 -0.43 -8.37
N TYR A 208 4.79 -1.32 -8.76
CA TYR A 208 3.82 -1.92 -7.88
C TYR A 208 4.35 -3.25 -7.32
N LEU A 209 4.08 -3.50 -6.05
CA LEU A 209 4.42 -4.74 -5.37
C LEU A 209 3.20 -5.25 -4.61
N LYS A 210 2.92 -6.55 -4.74
CA LYS A 210 1.86 -7.22 -3.97
C LYS A 210 2.39 -8.50 -3.35
N TYR A 211 2.13 -8.64 -2.06
CA TYR A 211 2.33 -9.89 -1.34
C TYR A 211 1.14 -10.81 -1.58
N ILE A 212 1.45 -12.02 -2.01
CA ILE A 212 0.47 -13.08 -2.21
C ILE A 212 0.73 -14.09 -1.10
N ASP A 213 -0.07 -14.00 -0.03
CA ASP A 213 -0.14 -15.07 0.96
C ASP A 213 -0.61 -16.34 0.25
N HIS A 214 0.00 -17.47 0.61
CA HIS A 214 -0.10 -18.73 -0.10
C HIS A 214 -1.54 -19.01 -0.54
N CYS A 215 -1.75 -19.20 -1.85
CA CYS A 215 -3.03 -19.62 -2.41
C CYS A 215 -3.59 -20.80 -1.60
N ARG A 216 -4.52 -20.54 -0.66
CA ARG A 216 -5.12 -21.55 0.24
C ARG A 216 -5.94 -22.60 -0.50
N ARG A 217 -5.98 -22.60 -1.84
CA ARG A 217 -6.92 -23.42 -2.62
C ARG A 217 -6.34 -24.39 -3.64
N HIS A 218 -5.05 -24.37 -4.00
CA HIS A 218 -4.58 -25.27 -5.07
C HIS A 218 -3.20 -25.90 -4.88
N GLN A 219 -3.14 -27.19 -5.19
CA GLN A 219 -2.07 -28.15 -4.91
C GLN A 219 -0.78 -27.90 -5.74
N LYS A 220 0.19 -27.29 -5.07
CA LYS A 220 1.67 -27.41 -5.07
C LYS A 220 2.62 -27.60 -6.28
N SER A 221 2.27 -27.82 -7.56
CA SER A 221 3.36 -27.79 -8.58
C SER A 221 3.00 -27.28 -9.98
N LEU A 222 1.98 -27.80 -10.66
CA LEU A 222 1.62 -27.37 -12.01
C LEU A 222 0.72 -26.11 -12.04
N LEU A 223 0.06 -25.79 -10.92
CA LEU A 223 -0.83 -24.63 -10.78
C LEU A 223 -0.11 -23.30 -10.50
N ASN A 224 1.16 -23.30 -10.09
CA ASN A 224 1.90 -22.06 -9.80
C ASN A 224 2.16 -21.23 -11.07
N LEU A 225 2.43 -21.88 -12.21
CA LEU A 225 2.54 -21.21 -13.51
C LEU A 225 1.18 -20.72 -14.02
N TYR A 226 0.12 -21.50 -13.81
CA TYR A 226 -1.23 -21.13 -14.25
C TYR A 226 -1.78 -19.95 -13.44
N CYS A 227 -1.53 -19.91 -12.12
CA CYS A 227 -1.89 -18.77 -11.27
C CYS A 227 -1.09 -17.51 -11.64
N ARG A 228 0.21 -17.64 -11.92
CA ARG A 228 1.04 -16.53 -12.43
C ARG A 228 0.56 -16.03 -13.79
N GLY A 229 0.14 -16.94 -14.68
CA GLY A 229 -0.43 -16.57 -15.98
C GLY A 229 -1.75 -15.81 -15.83
N CYS A 230 -2.64 -16.27 -14.96
CA CYS A 230 -3.92 -15.60 -14.67
C CYS A 230 -3.71 -14.23 -14.03
N GLU A 231 -2.89 -14.12 -12.98
CA GLU A 231 -2.59 -12.84 -12.33
C GLU A 231 -1.83 -11.90 -13.26
N GLY A 232 -0.80 -12.40 -13.96
CA GLY A 232 -0.07 -11.63 -14.96
C GLY A 232 -0.97 -11.12 -16.09
N LYS A 233 -2.00 -11.88 -16.50
CA LYS A 233 -3.00 -11.40 -17.48
C LYS A 233 -3.90 -10.31 -16.91
N LYS A 234 -4.36 -10.42 -15.66
CA LYS A 234 -5.13 -9.36 -14.98
C LYS A 234 -4.31 -8.08 -14.87
N ILE A 235 -3.06 -8.18 -14.43
CA ILE A 235 -2.15 -7.03 -14.33
C ILE A 235 -1.86 -6.42 -15.70
N SER A 236 -1.65 -7.22 -16.74
CA SER A 236 -1.46 -6.73 -18.11
C SER A 236 -2.65 -5.89 -18.59
N ASN A 237 -3.89 -6.30 -18.27
CA ASN A 237 -5.07 -5.50 -18.61
C ASN A 237 -5.11 -4.16 -17.84
N ILE A 238 -4.73 -4.16 -16.56
CA ILE A 238 -4.66 -2.93 -15.75
C ILE A 238 -3.59 -2.00 -16.29
N MET A 239 -2.42 -2.52 -16.63
CA MET A 239 -1.32 -1.80 -17.27
C MET A 239 -1.78 -1.07 -18.53
N ILE A 240 -2.51 -1.76 -19.42
CA ILE A 240 -3.04 -1.14 -20.65
C ILE A 240 -4.01 0.00 -20.32
N LYS A 241 -4.85 -0.16 -19.29
CA LYS A 241 -5.73 0.92 -18.84
C LYS A 241 -4.94 2.12 -18.31
N MET A 242 -3.94 1.89 -17.45
CA MET A 242 -3.08 2.96 -16.91
C MET A 242 -2.37 3.73 -18.01
N LEU A 243 -1.81 3.03 -19.01
CA LEU A 243 -1.14 3.67 -20.14
C LEU A 243 -2.10 4.60 -20.90
N LYS A 244 -3.32 4.15 -21.20
CA LYS A 244 -4.33 4.99 -21.84
C LYS A 244 -4.69 6.21 -20.99
N THR A 245 -4.87 6.04 -19.68
CA THR A 245 -5.27 7.15 -18.79
C THR A 245 -4.24 8.28 -18.70
N PHE A 246 -2.94 7.99 -18.84
CA PHE A 246 -1.88 8.98 -18.59
C PHE A 246 -1.04 9.36 -19.82
N GLU A 247 -1.33 8.77 -20.97
CA GLU A 247 -0.64 9.07 -22.23
C GLU A 247 -1.56 9.72 -23.29
N ASP A 248 -2.87 9.81 -23.03
CA ASP A 248 -3.86 10.57 -23.82
C ASP A 248 -3.92 12.04 -23.36
#